data_AF-A0A9X2FM47-F1
#
_entry.id   AF-A0A9X2FM47-F1
#
_cell.length_a   1.000
_cell.length_b   1.000
_cell.length_c   1.000
_cell.angle_alpha   90.00
_cell.angle_beta   90.00
_cell.angle_gamma   90.00
#
_symmetry.space_group_name_H-M   'P 1'
#
loop_
_entity.id
_entity.type
_entity.pdbx_description
1 polymer ?
#
loop_
_entity_poly.entity_id
_entity_poly.type
_entity_poly.pdbx_seq_one_letter_code
_entity_poly.pdbx_strand_id
1 'polypeptide(L)'
;MKVKDLIAQNYLLQQELNPKNKKFYTDLLLYVRLRGLLHDEYVVESNLLTILQDILDAQSHNISAEEYFGKNVKTLADELLAAIPIKLLELLKLTFTALATYFLVSFLPALVNPITPIDLGSILLAGGYFSLVILLGLIFFGHTIYQHKYRIHNRILKYTILCLSLSLILAPGILITLFIKTPLKLYLTGWLGIAVILVFSGIGAYFFWKNAEKELTIPIFVFLAGIALLGIATRLPFLGTFLLNTRSGQYLSTGLLLAFLIIFWILNFMLNRKK
;
A
#
# COMPACT_ATOMS: atom_id res chain seq x y z
N MET A 1 -10.83 -17.92 16.69
CA MET A 1 -10.99 -16.46 16.57
C MET A 1 -10.17 -16.00 15.37
N LYS A 2 -10.66 -15.06 14.55
CA LYS A 2 -9.89 -14.57 13.38
C LYS A 2 -9.01 -13.38 13.80
N VAL A 3 -7.96 -13.08 13.03
CA VAL A 3 -7.09 -11.91 13.25
C VAL A 3 -7.91 -10.61 13.38
N LYS A 4 -8.93 -10.43 12.53
CA LYS A 4 -9.81 -9.25 12.60
C LYS A 4 -10.53 -9.13 13.94
N ASP A 5 -10.93 -10.25 14.53
CA ASP A 5 -11.60 -10.27 15.83
C ASP A 5 -10.60 -9.90 16.94
N LEU A 6 -9.34 -10.35 16.83
CA LEU A 6 -8.26 -9.99 17.77
C LEU A 6 -8.01 -8.48 17.74
N ILE A 7 -7.88 -7.91 16.54
CA ILE A 7 -7.66 -6.47 16.36
C ILE A 7 -8.86 -5.66 16.89
N ALA A 8 -10.09 -6.11 16.63
CA ALA A 8 -11.29 -5.45 17.12
C ALA A 8 -11.38 -5.48 18.65
N GLN A 9 -11.12 -6.64 19.26
CA GLN A 9 -11.09 -6.77 20.73
C GLN A 9 -9.98 -5.92 21.35
N ASN A 10 -8.80 -5.91 20.73
CA ASN A 10 -7.66 -5.09 21.14
C ASN A 10 -8.04 -3.61 21.19
N TYR A 11 -8.72 -3.12 20.14
CA TYR A 11 -9.20 -1.74 20.07
C TYR A 11 -10.19 -1.40 21.18
N LEU A 12 -11.11 -2.30 21.51
CA LEU A 12 -12.08 -2.09 22.59
C LEU A 12 -11.39 -2.01 23.96
N LEU A 13 -10.57 -3.00 24.29
CA LEU A 13 -9.85 -3.07 25.57
C LEU A 13 -8.86 -1.92 25.77
N GLN A 14 -8.27 -1.41 24.68
CA GLN A 14 -7.37 -0.25 24.75
C GLN A 14 -8.08 1.02 25.28
N GLN A 15 -9.41 1.10 25.18
CA GLN A 15 -10.18 2.24 25.69
C GLN A 15 -10.29 2.25 27.23
N GLU A 16 -10.08 1.10 27.87
CA GLU A 16 -10.15 0.93 29.32
C GLU A 16 -8.83 1.27 30.03
N LEU A 17 -7.76 1.51 29.27
CA LEU A 17 -6.45 1.87 29.81
C LEU A 17 -6.44 3.31 30.33
N ASN A 18 -5.79 3.51 31.48
CA ASN A 18 -5.43 4.83 31.96
C ASN A 18 -4.39 5.50 31.02
N PRO A 19 -4.21 6.83 31.07
CA PRO A 19 -3.33 7.53 30.12
C PRO A 19 -1.87 7.04 30.08
N LYS A 20 -1.30 6.63 31.23
CA LYS A 20 0.09 6.14 31.31
C LYS A 20 0.23 4.78 30.60
N ASN A 21 -0.63 3.83 30.95
CA ASN A 21 -0.63 2.49 30.36
C ASN A 21 -1.03 2.51 28.89
N LYS A 22 -1.98 3.38 28.52
CA LYS A 22 -2.38 3.58 27.12
C LYS A 22 -1.22 4.03 26.25
N LYS A 23 -0.39 4.97 26.73
CA LYS A 23 0.81 5.42 26.01
C LYS A 23 1.80 4.27 25.84
N PHE A 24 2.14 3.58 26.92
CA PHE A 24 3.05 2.42 26.89
C PHE A 24 2.60 1.38 25.88
N TYR A 25 1.32 0.99 25.93
CA TYR A 25 0.76 -0.03 25.06
C TYR A 25 0.63 0.42 23.60
N THR A 26 0.30 1.69 23.35
CA THR A 26 0.25 2.23 21.98
C THR A 26 1.62 2.20 21.32
N ASP A 27 2.67 2.56 22.07
CA ASP A 27 4.04 2.47 21.61
C ASP A 27 4.41 0.99 21.33
N LEU A 28 4.11 0.08 22.25
CA LEU A 28 4.34 -1.36 22.05
C LEU A 28 3.69 -1.88 20.77
N LEU A 29 2.41 -1.57 20.59
CA LEU A 29 1.62 -1.98 19.43
C LEU A 29 2.21 -1.46 18.13
N LEU A 30 2.65 -0.19 18.09
CA LEU A 30 3.28 0.39 16.90
C LEU A 30 4.57 -0.36 16.54
N TYR A 31 5.43 -0.63 17.52
CA TYR A 31 6.70 -1.32 17.28
C TYR A 31 6.50 -2.75 16.80
N VAL A 32 5.68 -3.50 17.54
CA VAL A 32 5.44 -4.92 17.29
C VAL A 32 4.77 -5.11 15.94
N ARG A 33 3.78 -4.28 15.56
CA ARG A 33 3.13 -4.42 14.26
C ARG A 33 4.05 -4.08 13.09
N LEU A 34 4.91 -3.08 13.22
CA LEU A 34 5.83 -2.69 12.14
C LEU A 34 6.97 -3.69 11.95
N ARG A 35 7.55 -4.19 13.04
CA ARG A 35 8.63 -5.18 12.98
C ARG A 35 8.11 -6.62 12.87
N GLY A 36 6.86 -6.85 13.25
CA GLY A 36 6.15 -8.12 13.23
C GLY A 36 5.61 -8.54 11.86
N LEU A 37 5.75 -7.71 10.80
CA LEU A 37 5.16 -7.99 9.48
C LEU A 37 5.63 -9.29 8.82
N LEU A 38 6.81 -9.80 9.21
CA LEU A 38 7.36 -11.05 8.69
C LEU A 38 7.04 -12.27 9.58
N HIS A 39 6.34 -12.04 10.69
CA HIS A 39 5.92 -13.06 11.63
C HIS A 39 4.46 -13.43 11.38
N ASP A 40 4.00 -14.52 11.99
CA ASP A 40 2.60 -14.92 11.90
C ASP A 40 1.70 -13.86 12.56
N GLU A 41 0.84 -13.24 11.74
CA GLU A 41 -0.05 -12.16 12.17
C GLU A 41 -1.00 -12.59 13.30
N TYR A 42 -1.49 -13.83 13.29
CA TYR A 42 -2.35 -14.35 14.35
C TYR A 42 -1.58 -14.49 15.67
N VAL A 43 -0.37 -15.04 15.61
CA VAL A 43 0.49 -15.19 16.81
C VAL A 43 0.88 -13.82 17.37
N VAL A 44 1.22 -12.87 16.52
CA VAL A 44 1.57 -11.50 16.94
C VAL A 44 0.37 -10.81 17.62
N GLU A 45 -0.79 -10.79 16.98
CA GLU A 45 -1.97 -10.12 17.53
C GLU A 45 -2.52 -10.81 18.79
N SER A 46 -2.40 -12.14 18.88
CA SER A 46 -2.78 -12.89 20.08
C SER A 46 -1.91 -12.51 21.26
N ASN A 47 -0.59 -12.44 21.08
CA ASN A 47 0.31 -12.03 22.17
C ASN A 47 0.12 -10.57 22.58
N LEU A 48 -0.11 -9.67 21.61
CA LEU A 48 -0.44 -8.27 21.91
C LEU A 48 -1.71 -8.16 22.76
N LEU A 49 -2.74 -8.96 22.44
CA LEU A 49 -3.97 -9.00 23.21
C LEU A 49 -3.76 -9.55 24.63
N THR A 50 -2.94 -10.59 24.79
CA THR A 50 -2.57 -11.13 26.11
C THR A 50 -1.84 -10.07 26.94
N ILE A 51 -0.84 -9.39 26.37
CA ILE A 51 -0.13 -8.30 27.07
C ILE A 51 -1.10 -7.18 27.47
N LEU A 52 -2.06 -6.83 26.61
CA LEU A 52 -3.07 -5.82 26.95
C LEU A 52 -3.93 -6.25 28.16
N GLN A 53 -4.30 -7.53 28.22
CA GLN A 53 -5.05 -8.09 29.35
C GLN A 53 -4.22 -8.05 30.64
N ASP A 54 -2.94 -8.42 30.57
CA ASP A 54 -2.02 -8.34 31.72
C ASP A 54 -1.86 -6.89 32.21
N ILE A 55 -1.82 -5.92 31.30
CA ILE A 55 -1.79 -4.49 31.65
C ILE A 55 -3.06 -4.07 32.37
N LEU A 56 -4.24 -4.51 31.91
CA LEU A 56 -5.52 -4.19 32.54
C LEU A 56 -5.63 -4.81 33.94
N ASP A 57 -5.15 -6.04 34.11
CA ASP A 57 -5.10 -6.72 35.40
C ASP A 57 -4.17 -5.98 36.37
N ALA A 58 -2.94 -5.67 35.96
CA ALA A 58 -2.00 -4.86 36.74
C ALA A 58 -2.57 -3.47 37.08
N GLN A 59 -3.26 -2.84 36.13
CA GLN A 59 -3.92 -1.56 36.34
C GLN A 59 -5.01 -1.64 37.42
N SER A 60 -5.73 -2.75 37.52
CA SER A 60 -6.74 -2.97 38.58
C SER A 60 -6.10 -2.99 39.98
N HIS A 61 -4.83 -3.39 40.05
CA HIS A 61 -4.00 -3.35 41.25
C HIS A 61 -3.21 -2.04 41.43
N ASN A 62 -3.52 -0.99 40.65
CA ASN A 62 -2.79 0.28 40.60
C ASN A 62 -1.31 0.17 40.19
N ILE A 63 -0.92 -0.93 39.55
CA ILE A 63 0.43 -1.15 39.03
C ILE A 63 0.49 -0.63 37.59
N SER A 64 1.54 0.11 37.27
CA SER A 64 1.75 0.59 35.89
C SER A 64 2.37 -0.50 35.00
N ALA A 65 2.11 -0.46 33.69
CA ALA A 65 2.65 -1.47 32.75
C ALA A 65 4.18 -1.59 32.81
N GLU A 66 4.87 -0.45 32.88
CA GLU A 66 6.34 -0.41 32.99
C GLU A 66 6.86 -1.06 34.28
N GLU A 67 6.10 -0.94 35.38
CA GLU A 67 6.42 -1.53 36.67
C GLU A 67 6.11 -3.03 36.69
N TYR A 68 4.96 -3.44 36.14
CA TYR A 68 4.57 -4.85 36.05
C TYR A 68 5.57 -5.67 35.20
N PHE A 69 5.93 -5.17 34.02
CA PHE A 69 6.88 -5.87 33.15
C PHE A 69 8.34 -5.64 33.53
N GLY A 70 8.64 -4.61 34.34
CA GLY A 70 10.01 -4.21 34.67
C GLY A 70 10.87 -3.85 33.47
N LYS A 71 10.25 -3.56 32.32
CA LYS A 71 10.90 -3.38 31.02
C LYS A 71 10.36 -2.15 30.32
N ASN A 72 11.23 -1.46 29.59
CA ASN A 72 10.79 -0.45 28.65
C ASN A 72 10.09 -1.12 27.45
N VAL A 73 9.30 -0.32 26.72
CA VAL A 73 8.52 -0.78 25.55
C VAL A 73 9.39 -1.51 24.53
N LYS A 74 10.57 -0.98 24.21
CA LYS A 74 11.45 -1.55 23.18
C LYS A 74 11.94 -2.94 23.56
N THR A 75 12.44 -3.10 24.78
CA THR A 75 12.95 -4.39 25.28
C THR A 75 11.85 -5.44 25.29
N LEU A 76 10.65 -5.09 25.79
CA LEU A 76 9.51 -5.99 25.80
C LEU A 76 9.12 -6.41 24.37
N ALA A 77 9.11 -5.46 23.44
CA ALA A 77 8.76 -5.71 22.05
C ALA A 77 9.79 -6.57 21.31
N ASP A 78 11.08 -6.33 21.55
CA ASP A 78 12.20 -7.09 20.99
C ASP A 78 12.14 -8.55 21.45
N GLU A 79 11.90 -8.79 22.74
CA GLU A 79 11.75 -10.14 23.29
C GLU A 79 10.52 -10.86 22.72
N LEU A 80 9.39 -10.15 22.62
CA LEU A 80 8.17 -10.71 22.04
C LEU A 80 8.40 -11.17 20.60
N LEU A 81 9.03 -10.33 19.78
CA LEU A 81 9.30 -10.66 18.37
C LEU A 81 10.38 -11.74 18.23
N ALA A 82 11.37 -11.79 19.12
CA ALA A 82 12.39 -12.83 19.13
C ALA A 82 11.81 -14.22 19.44
N ALA A 83 10.74 -14.28 20.24
CA ALA A 83 10.04 -15.53 20.56
C ALA A 83 9.20 -16.08 19.39
N ILE A 84 8.87 -15.26 18.39
CA ILE A 84 8.02 -15.64 17.27
C ILE A 84 8.92 -15.85 16.04
N PRO A 85 8.90 -17.02 15.38
CA PRO A 85 9.74 -17.23 14.20
C PRO A 85 9.26 -16.40 13.00
N ILE A 86 10.22 -15.94 12.20
CA ILE A 86 9.95 -15.33 10.89
C ILE A 86 9.43 -16.40 9.93
N LYS A 87 8.38 -16.09 9.16
CA LYS A 87 7.79 -16.98 8.17
C LYS A 87 8.08 -16.53 6.75
N LEU A 88 8.72 -17.41 5.97
CA LEU A 88 8.98 -17.18 4.55
C LEU A 88 7.69 -16.88 3.76
N LEU A 89 6.57 -17.51 4.14
CA LEU A 89 5.28 -17.28 3.51
C LEU A 89 4.78 -15.83 3.69
N GLU A 90 5.00 -15.21 4.85
CA GLU A 90 4.60 -13.81 5.07
C GLU A 90 5.49 -12.85 4.27
N LEU A 91 6.79 -13.15 4.16
CA LEU A 91 7.69 -12.42 3.27
C LEU A 91 7.25 -12.52 1.80
N LEU A 92 6.92 -13.73 1.32
CA LEU A 92 6.43 -13.95 -0.04
C LEU A 92 5.10 -13.24 -0.28
N LYS A 93 4.18 -13.29 0.68
CA LYS A 93 2.88 -12.58 0.62
C LYS A 93 3.08 -11.07 0.56
N LEU A 94 3.97 -10.50 1.37
CA LEU A 94 4.26 -9.06 1.34
C LEU A 94 4.90 -8.63 0.01
N THR A 95 5.91 -9.36 -0.45
CA THR A 95 6.61 -9.06 -1.70
C THR A 95 5.68 -9.22 -2.90
N PHE A 96 4.88 -10.28 -2.95
CA PHE A 96 3.92 -10.52 -4.02
C PHE A 96 2.76 -9.51 -4.01
N THR A 97 2.26 -9.10 -2.83
CA THR A 97 1.21 -8.06 -2.77
C THR A 97 1.73 -6.71 -3.24
N ALA A 98 2.95 -6.32 -2.88
CA ALA A 98 3.60 -5.11 -3.39
C ALA A 98 3.78 -5.17 -4.91
N LEU A 99 4.31 -6.28 -5.43
CA LEU A 99 4.51 -6.51 -6.86
C LEU A 99 3.19 -6.48 -7.63
N ALA A 100 2.16 -7.20 -7.16
CA ALA A 100 0.84 -7.26 -7.79
C ALA A 100 0.15 -5.88 -7.79
N THR A 101 0.30 -5.11 -6.70
CA THR A 101 -0.25 -3.75 -6.62
C THR A 101 0.40 -2.83 -7.65
N TYR A 102 1.74 -2.83 -7.73
CA TYR A 102 2.46 -2.06 -8.74
C TYR A 102 2.05 -2.49 -10.15
N PHE A 103 2.03 -3.79 -10.41
CA PHE A 103 1.62 -4.36 -11.69
C PHE A 103 0.23 -3.85 -12.09
N LEU A 104 -0.78 -3.94 -11.22
CA LEU A 104 -2.14 -3.48 -11.53
C LEU A 104 -2.19 -1.98 -11.84
N VAL A 105 -1.50 -1.16 -11.04
CA VAL A 105 -1.47 0.30 -11.20
C VAL A 105 -0.75 0.72 -12.48
N SER A 106 0.26 -0.03 -12.93
CA SER A 106 1.01 0.28 -14.16
C SER A 106 0.45 -0.37 -15.42
N PHE A 107 -0.09 -1.59 -15.31
CA PHE A 107 -0.56 -2.39 -16.45
C PHE A 107 -1.86 -1.85 -17.05
N LEU A 108 -2.84 -1.46 -16.22
CA LEU A 108 -4.13 -0.94 -16.71
C LEU A 108 -3.98 0.37 -17.51
N PRO A 109 -3.23 1.39 -17.05
CA PRO A 109 -2.94 2.57 -17.86
C PRO A 109 -2.17 2.25 -19.15
N ALA A 110 -1.23 1.30 -19.11
CA ALA A 110 -0.47 0.89 -20.29
C ALA A 110 -1.37 0.29 -21.39
N LEU A 111 -2.51 -0.29 -21.01
CA LEU A 111 -3.50 -0.78 -21.97
C LEU A 111 -4.20 0.34 -22.74
N VAL A 112 -4.18 1.60 -22.32
CA VAL A 112 -4.92 2.67 -23.02
C VAL A 112 -4.44 2.87 -24.45
N ASN A 113 -3.14 2.72 -24.71
CA ASN A 113 -2.57 2.84 -26.04
C ASN A 113 -2.36 1.46 -26.70
N PRO A 114 -3.19 1.06 -27.68
CA PRO A 114 -3.06 -0.24 -28.34
C PRO A 114 -1.93 -0.30 -29.39
N ILE A 115 -1.35 0.84 -29.79
CA ILE A 115 -0.34 0.90 -30.85
C ILE A 115 1.02 0.43 -30.32
N THR A 116 1.34 0.81 -29.09
CA THR A 116 2.62 0.47 -28.45
C THR A 116 2.51 -0.89 -27.75
N PRO A 117 3.43 -1.85 -28.01
CA PRO A 117 3.44 -3.09 -27.25
C PRO A 117 3.76 -2.82 -25.79
N ILE A 118 3.11 -3.57 -24.90
CA ILE A 118 3.37 -3.49 -23.47
C ILE A 118 4.60 -4.34 -23.17
N ASP A 119 5.66 -3.69 -22.67
CA ASP A 119 6.86 -4.38 -22.20
C ASP A 119 6.60 -4.90 -20.77
N LEU A 120 6.11 -6.14 -20.67
CA LEU A 120 5.81 -6.75 -19.38
C LEU A 120 7.07 -6.94 -18.54
N GLY A 121 8.20 -7.25 -19.17
CA GLY A 121 9.43 -7.49 -18.42
C GLY A 121 9.92 -6.21 -17.73
N SER A 122 9.82 -5.04 -18.39
CA SER A 122 10.21 -3.77 -17.74
C SER A 122 9.28 -3.40 -16.59
N ILE A 123 7.97 -3.66 -16.72
CA ILE A 123 6.99 -3.49 -15.64
C ILE A 123 7.30 -4.42 -14.47
N LEU A 124 7.60 -5.71 -14.72
CA LEU A 124 7.91 -6.66 -13.67
C LEU A 124 9.24 -6.33 -12.96
N LEU A 125 10.27 -5.90 -13.70
CA LEU A 125 11.54 -5.46 -13.12
C LEU A 125 11.36 -4.22 -12.24
N ALA A 126 10.62 -3.22 -12.71
CA ALA A 126 10.31 -2.02 -11.92
C ALA A 126 9.48 -2.39 -10.68
N GLY A 127 8.49 -3.28 -10.81
CA GLY A 127 7.71 -3.80 -9.69
C GLY A 127 8.56 -4.55 -8.67
N GLY A 128 9.52 -5.36 -9.13
CA GLY A 128 10.51 -6.02 -8.29
C GLY A 128 11.35 -5.02 -7.51
N TYR A 129 11.84 -3.98 -8.18
CA TYR A 129 12.55 -2.86 -7.54
C TYR A 129 11.71 -2.19 -6.45
N PHE A 130 10.47 -1.79 -6.75
CA PHE A 130 9.59 -1.15 -5.76
C PHE A 130 9.23 -2.07 -4.60
N SER A 131 9.04 -3.37 -4.85
CA SER A 131 8.80 -4.35 -3.78
C SER A 131 9.98 -4.46 -2.80
N LEU A 132 11.21 -4.40 -3.33
CA LEU A 132 12.43 -4.41 -2.52
C LEU A 132 12.58 -3.10 -1.74
N VAL A 133 12.30 -1.96 -2.36
CA VAL A 133 12.28 -0.65 -1.68
C VAL A 133 11.28 -0.64 -0.52
N ILE A 134 10.07 -1.18 -0.72
CA ILE A 134 9.05 -1.28 0.34
C ILE A 134 9.56 -2.15 1.49
N LEU A 135 10.13 -3.32 1.18
CA LEU A 135 10.66 -4.23 2.19
C LEU A 135 11.77 -3.58 3.03
N LEU A 136 12.77 -2.98 2.37
CA LEU A 136 13.86 -2.28 3.04
C LEU A 136 13.37 -1.06 3.83
N GLY A 137 12.40 -0.33 3.27
CA GLY A 137 11.75 0.79 3.94
C GLY A 137 11.09 0.36 5.25
N LEU A 138 10.31 -0.72 5.25
CA LEU A 138 9.66 -1.24 6.45
C LEU A 138 10.67 -1.64 7.53
N ILE A 139 11.74 -2.34 7.14
CA ILE A 139 12.84 -2.71 8.07
C ILE A 139 13.49 -1.43 8.65
N PHE A 140 13.80 -0.46 7.79
CA PHE A 140 14.41 0.81 8.20
C PHE A 140 13.51 1.61 9.15
N PHE A 141 12.21 1.73 8.85
CA PHE A 141 11.24 2.39 9.72
C PHE A 141 11.10 1.69 11.06
N GLY A 142 11.06 0.35 11.08
CA GLY A 142 11.00 -0.44 12.31
C GLY A 142 12.19 -0.16 13.26
N HIS A 143 13.39 0.04 12.71
CA HIS A 143 14.57 0.40 13.50
C HIS A 143 14.59 1.86 13.95
N THR A 144 14.13 2.79 13.11
CA THR A 144 14.29 4.23 13.37
C THR A 144 13.27 4.83 14.32
N ILE A 145 12.06 4.27 14.45
CA ILE A 145 10.98 4.85 15.29
C ILE A 145 11.40 5.03 16.76
N TYR A 146 12.28 4.17 17.27
CA TYR A 146 12.75 4.24 18.67
C TYR A 146 14.19 4.70 18.83
N GLN A 147 14.94 4.84 17.72
CA GLN A 147 16.38 5.06 17.82
C GLN A 147 16.85 6.49 17.71
N HIS A 148 16.12 7.46 17.15
CA HIS A 148 16.65 8.83 17.13
C HIS A 148 15.62 9.93 16.90
N LYS A 149 15.81 11.04 17.61
CA LYS A 149 15.08 12.30 17.45
C LYS A 149 15.95 13.28 16.65
N TYR A 150 16.26 12.96 15.39
CA TYR A 150 16.95 13.92 14.51
C TYR A 150 16.05 15.13 14.24
N ARG A 151 16.35 16.27 14.86
CA ARG A 151 15.55 17.48 14.74
C ARG A 151 16.26 18.48 13.83
N ILE A 152 16.02 18.36 12.53
CA ILE A 152 16.37 19.42 11.57
C ILE A 152 15.45 20.61 11.88
N HIS A 153 16.01 21.70 12.39
CA HIS A 153 15.25 22.87 12.85
C HIS A 153 14.63 23.66 11.68
N ASN A 154 15.33 23.71 10.54
CA ASN A 154 14.90 24.45 9.36
C ASN A 154 13.84 23.67 8.59
N ARG A 155 12.60 24.17 8.57
CA ARG A 155 11.46 23.53 7.89
C ARG A 155 11.74 23.28 6.40
N ILE A 156 12.29 24.27 5.70
CA ILE A 156 12.60 24.18 4.26
C ILE A 156 13.63 23.07 4.03
N LEU A 157 14.73 23.08 4.77
CA LEU A 157 15.80 22.10 4.66
C LEU A 157 15.29 20.67 4.95
N LYS A 158 14.39 20.51 5.92
CA LYS A 158 13.75 19.22 6.21
C LYS A 158 12.93 18.72 5.02
N TYR A 159 12.11 19.58 4.41
CA TYR A 159 11.28 19.20 3.27
C TYR A 159 12.11 18.94 2.01
N THR A 160 13.17 19.71 1.77
CA THR A 160 14.06 19.48 0.61
C THR A 160 14.82 18.17 0.75
N ILE A 161 15.38 17.86 1.92
CA ILE A 161 16.05 16.58 2.17
C ILE A 161 15.09 15.41 1.98
N LEU A 162 13.86 15.52 2.50
CA LEU A 162 12.82 14.51 2.32
C LEU A 162 12.44 14.30 0.85
N CYS A 163 12.30 15.39 0.10
CA CYS A 163 11.96 15.32 -1.32
C CYS A 163 13.09 14.69 -2.14
N LEU A 164 14.34 15.08 -1.88
CA LEU A 164 15.52 14.54 -2.55
C LEU A 164 15.74 13.06 -2.23
N SER A 165 15.54 12.63 -0.98
CA SER A 165 15.66 11.21 -0.64
C SER A 165 14.57 10.38 -1.30
N LEU A 166 13.33 10.88 -1.33
CA LEU A 166 12.22 10.20 -1.99
C LEU A 166 12.44 10.12 -3.50
N SER A 167 12.90 11.19 -4.14
CA SER A 167 13.17 11.17 -5.57
C SER A 167 14.31 10.23 -5.93
N LEU A 168 15.37 10.17 -5.13
CA LEU A 168 16.49 9.25 -5.31
C LEU A 168 16.05 7.78 -5.22
N ILE A 169 15.11 7.48 -4.34
CA ILE A 169 14.54 6.13 -4.18
C ILE A 169 13.57 5.79 -5.31
N LEU A 170 12.76 6.73 -5.80
CA LEU A 170 11.76 6.45 -6.83
C LEU A 170 12.35 6.43 -8.25
N ALA A 171 13.36 7.26 -8.52
CA ALA A 171 13.92 7.45 -9.86
C ALA A 171 14.40 6.15 -10.54
N PRO A 172 15.12 5.23 -9.87
CA PRO A 172 15.56 3.99 -10.53
C PRO A 172 14.41 3.14 -11.07
N GLY A 173 13.30 3.04 -10.35
CA GLY A 173 12.11 2.31 -10.80
C GLY A 173 11.52 2.90 -12.09
N ILE A 174 11.49 4.23 -12.21
CA ILE A 174 11.06 4.92 -13.43
C ILE A 174 12.07 4.71 -14.56
N LEU A 175 13.37 4.85 -14.27
CA LEU A 175 14.44 4.66 -15.26
C LEU A 175 14.44 3.25 -15.85
N ILE A 176 14.14 2.22 -15.05
CA ILE A 176 13.96 0.83 -15.53
C ILE A 176 12.91 0.79 -16.64
N THR A 177 11.74 1.40 -16.45
CA THR A 177 10.66 1.37 -17.45
C THR A 177 11.00 2.14 -18.74
N LEU A 178 11.85 3.17 -18.65
CA LEU A 178 12.25 4.00 -19.79
C LEU A 178 13.37 3.37 -20.61
N PHE A 179 14.45 2.93 -19.94
CA PHE A 179 15.71 2.54 -20.58
C PHE A 179 15.87 1.03 -20.76
N ILE A 180 15.27 0.20 -19.89
CA ILE A 180 15.41 -1.25 -20.00
C ILE A 180 14.28 -1.78 -20.88
N LYS A 181 14.64 -2.29 -22.05
CA LYS A 181 13.72 -3.00 -22.95
C LYS A 181 13.91 -4.50 -22.83
N THR A 182 12.82 -5.23 -22.66
CA THR A 182 12.87 -6.68 -22.50
C THR A 182 12.24 -7.38 -23.72
N PRO A 183 12.54 -8.67 -23.94
CA PRO A 183 11.89 -9.45 -25.00
C PRO A 183 10.42 -9.77 -24.70
N LEU A 184 9.97 -9.57 -23.46
CA LEU A 184 8.62 -9.91 -22.99
C LEU A 184 7.60 -8.83 -23.39
N LYS A 185 7.37 -8.68 -24.69
CA LYS A 185 6.43 -7.70 -25.27
C LYS A 185 5.10 -8.35 -25.60
N LEU A 186 4.02 -7.77 -25.10
CA LEU A 186 2.65 -8.18 -25.44
C LEU A 186 1.99 -7.18 -26.38
N TYR A 187 1.50 -7.70 -27.50
CA TYR A 187 0.68 -6.97 -28.45
C TYR A 187 -0.80 -7.25 -28.15
N LEU A 188 -1.47 -6.29 -27.54
CA LEU A 188 -2.88 -6.39 -27.16
C LEU A 188 -3.73 -5.47 -28.03
N THR A 189 -3.76 -5.77 -29.33
CA THR A 189 -4.53 -5.05 -30.34
C THR A 189 -5.93 -5.64 -30.52
N GLY A 190 -6.89 -4.80 -30.90
CA GLY A 190 -8.26 -5.21 -31.23
C GLY A 190 -8.97 -5.96 -30.09
N TRP A 191 -9.71 -7.01 -30.45
CA TRP A 191 -10.60 -7.75 -29.54
C TRP A 191 -9.88 -8.45 -28.39
N LEU A 192 -8.65 -8.96 -28.60
CA LEU A 192 -7.88 -9.60 -27.53
C LEU A 192 -7.54 -8.61 -26.41
N GLY A 193 -7.18 -7.37 -26.77
CA GLY A 193 -6.94 -6.33 -25.77
C GLY A 193 -8.20 -5.92 -25.01
N ILE A 194 -9.36 -5.88 -25.68
CA ILE A 194 -10.66 -5.64 -25.04
C ILE A 194 -10.98 -6.77 -24.04
N ALA A 195 -10.78 -8.04 -24.45
CA ALA A 195 -11.01 -9.19 -23.57
C ALA A 195 -10.12 -9.12 -22.31
N VAL A 196 -8.84 -8.78 -22.45
CA VAL A 196 -7.92 -8.59 -21.32
C VAL A 196 -8.41 -7.46 -20.39
N ILE A 197 -8.80 -6.31 -20.93
CA ILE A 197 -9.33 -5.20 -20.12
C ILE A 197 -10.56 -5.65 -19.33
N LEU A 198 -11.51 -6.34 -19.97
CA LEU A 198 -12.72 -6.83 -19.31
C LEU A 198 -12.42 -7.82 -18.19
N VAL A 199 -11.46 -8.73 -18.38
CA VAL A 199 -11.04 -9.68 -17.34
C VAL A 199 -10.46 -8.93 -16.13
N PHE A 200 -9.52 -8.01 -16.35
CA PHE A 200 -8.90 -7.25 -15.25
C PHE A 200 -9.89 -6.30 -14.57
N SER A 201 -10.80 -5.67 -15.31
CA SER A 201 -11.87 -4.85 -14.75
C SER A 201 -12.85 -5.70 -13.94
N GLY A 202 -13.18 -6.91 -14.39
CA GLY A 202 -14.03 -7.85 -13.64
C GLY A 202 -13.40 -8.29 -12.32
N ILE A 203 -12.10 -8.61 -12.34
CA ILE A 203 -11.32 -8.91 -11.12
C ILE A 203 -11.33 -7.70 -10.18
N GLY A 204 -11.08 -6.50 -10.70
CA GLY A 204 -11.12 -5.26 -9.92
C GLY A 204 -12.50 -5.00 -9.29
N ALA A 205 -13.58 -5.23 -10.03
CA ALA A 205 -14.95 -5.10 -9.54
C ALA A 205 -15.28 -6.14 -8.46
N TYR A 206 -14.82 -7.39 -8.61
CA TYR A 206 -14.96 -8.42 -7.58
C TYR A 206 -14.28 -8.03 -6.27
N PHE A 207 -13.02 -7.58 -6.34
CA PHE A 207 -12.31 -7.09 -5.15
C PHE A 207 -12.98 -5.86 -4.54
N PHE A 208 -13.44 -4.94 -5.38
CA PHE A 208 -14.21 -3.78 -4.92
C PHE A 208 -15.45 -4.20 -4.16
N TRP A 209 -16.26 -5.13 -4.68
CA TRP A 209 -17.48 -5.60 -4.01
C TRP A 209 -17.20 -6.28 -2.68
N LYS A 210 -16.17 -7.14 -2.62
CA LYS A 210 -15.78 -7.85 -1.41
C LYS A 210 -15.20 -6.95 -0.33
N ASN A 211 -14.63 -5.79 -0.70
CA ASN A 211 -14.00 -4.93 0.28
C ASN A 211 -15.04 -4.24 1.17
N ALA A 212 -14.83 -4.30 2.49
CA ALA A 212 -15.69 -3.67 3.49
C ALA A 212 -15.44 -2.15 3.58
N GLU A 213 -14.21 -1.72 3.32
CA GLU A 213 -13.80 -0.30 3.39
C GLU A 213 -13.99 0.39 2.04
N LYS A 214 -15.25 0.73 1.74
CA LYS A 214 -15.63 1.36 0.47
C LYS A 214 -15.02 2.76 0.30
N GLU A 215 -14.81 3.50 1.38
CA GLU A 215 -14.30 4.87 1.33
C GLU A 215 -12.92 4.98 0.68
N LEU A 216 -12.02 4.02 0.95
CA LEU A 216 -10.68 4.00 0.36
C LEU A 216 -10.67 3.45 -1.06
N THR A 217 -11.65 2.60 -1.40
CA THR A 217 -11.65 1.89 -2.68
C THR A 217 -12.50 2.52 -3.77
N ILE A 218 -13.49 3.35 -3.42
CA ILE A 218 -14.32 4.07 -4.40
C ILE A 218 -13.47 4.94 -5.34
N PRO A 219 -12.56 5.81 -4.87
CA PRO A 219 -11.77 6.65 -5.77
C PRO A 219 -10.93 5.82 -6.75
N ILE A 220 -10.27 4.77 -6.23
CA ILE A 220 -9.44 3.86 -7.04
C ILE A 220 -10.29 3.16 -8.10
N PHE A 221 -11.46 2.64 -7.70
CA PHE A 221 -12.35 1.94 -8.61
C PHE A 221 -12.87 2.85 -9.74
N VAL A 222 -13.29 4.07 -9.41
CA VAL A 222 -13.75 5.05 -10.42
C VAL A 222 -12.64 5.39 -11.40
N PHE A 223 -11.42 5.60 -10.90
CA PHE A 223 -10.26 5.88 -11.74
C PHE A 223 -9.93 4.72 -12.70
N LEU A 224 -9.85 3.49 -12.17
CA LEU A 224 -9.57 2.31 -12.98
C LEU A 224 -10.68 2.01 -13.98
N ALA A 225 -11.95 2.23 -13.61
CA ALA A 225 -13.08 2.10 -14.52
C ALA A 225 -13.00 3.10 -15.68
N GLY A 226 -12.63 4.36 -15.40
CA GLY A 226 -12.42 5.37 -16.43
C GLY A 226 -11.30 5.00 -17.41
N ILE A 227 -10.17 4.51 -16.89
CA ILE A 227 -9.05 4.00 -17.72
C ILE A 227 -9.49 2.81 -18.56
N ALA A 228 -10.22 1.86 -17.99
CA ALA A 228 -10.70 0.68 -18.70
C ALA A 228 -11.64 1.06 -19.85
N LEU A 229 -12.59 1.96 -19.61
CA LEU A 229 -13.50 2.48 -20.65
C LEU A 229 -12.72 3.16 -21.78
N LEU A 230 -11.74 3.99 -21.43
CA LEU A 230 -10.89 4.65 -22.42
C LEU A 230 -10.07 3.63 -23.23
N GLY A 231 -9.50 2.61 -22.58
CA GLY A 231 -8.76 1.54 -23.25
C GLY A 231 -9.62 0.67 -24.17
N ILE A 232 -10.90 0.50 -23.87
CA ILE A 232 -11.87 -0.13 -24.80
C ILE A 232 -12.15 0.80 -25.97
N ALA A 233 -12.41 2.09 -25.69
CA ALA A 233 -12.71 3.09 -26.72
C ALA A 233 -11.59 3.22 -27.76
N THR A 234 -10.32 3.19 -27.33
CA THR A 234 -9.16 3.26 -28.24
C THR A 234 -9.00 2.04 -29.15
N ARG A 235 -9.68 0.92 -28.86
CA ARG A 235 -9.63 -0.33 -29.65
C ARG A 235 -10.82 -0.53 -30.59
N LEU A 236 -11.84 0.33 -30.51
CA LEU A 236 -12.99 0.25 -31.40
C LEU A 236 -12.65 0.84 -32.78
N PRO A 237 -13.20 0.31 -33.89
CA PRO A 237 -12.78 0.68 -35.25
C PRO A 237 -13.03 2.16 -35.59
N PHE A 238 -14.17 2.73 -35.16
CA PHE A 238 -14.48 4.14 -35.40
C PHE A 238 -13.89 5.07 -34.33
N LEU A 239 -14.11 4.75 -33.05
CA LEU A 239 -13.64 5.60 -31.94
C LEU A 239 -12.11 5.56 -31.79
N GLY A 240 -11.48 4.41 -31.97
CA GLY A 240 -10.02 4.27 -31.87
C GLY A 240 -9.28 5.03 -32.94
N THR A 241 -9.74 5.00 -34.19
CA THR A 241 -9.13 5.78 -35.28
C THR A 241 -9.26 7.27 -35.04
N PHE A 242 -10.41 7.75 -34.55
CA PHE A 242 -10.57 9.14 -34.13
C PHE A 242 -9.64 9.51 -32.96
N LEU A 243 -9.65 8.74 -31.87
CA LEU A 243 -8.92 9.02 -30.64
C LEU A 243 -7.39 8.97 -30.82
N LEU A 244 -6.88 8.07 -31.65
CA LEU A 244 -5.44 7.84 -31.80
C LEU A 244 -4.81 8.62 -32.96
N ASN A 245 -5.53 8.81 -34.08
CA ASN A 245 -4.93 9.35 -35.30
C ASN A 245 -5.22 10.85 -35.51
N THR A 246 -6.19 11.43 -34.79
CA THR A 246 -6.50 12.87 -34.92
C THR A 246 -5.95 13.66 -33.73
N ARG A 247 -5.47 14.89 -33.98
CA ARG A 247 -4.98 15.77 -32.90
C ARG A 247 -6.07 16.08 -31.86
N SER A 248 -7.30 16.33 -32.31
CA SER A 248 -8.45 16.55 -31.43
C SER A 248 -8.77 15.32 -30.58
N GLY A 249 -8.73 14.12 -31.16
CA GLY A 249 -8.91 12.86 -30.44
C GLY A 249 -7.84 12.60 -29.39
N GLN A 250 -6.57 12.90 -29.68
CA GLN A 250 -5.47 12.75 -28.73
C GLN A 250 -5.60 13.72 -27.54
N TYR A 251 -5.99 14.98 -27.80
CA TYR A 251 -6.29 15.94 -26.74
C TYR A 251 -7.50 15.51 -25.90
N LEU A 252 -8.53 14.95 -26.53
CA LEU A 252 -9.70 14.42 -25.82
C LEU A 252 -9.31 13.23 -24.92
N SER A 253 -8.54 12.28 -25.44
CA SER A 253 -8.06 11.12 -24.66
C SER A 253 -7.21 11.56 -23.47
N THR A 254 -6.30 12.50 -23.68
CA THR A 254 -5.46 13.05 -22.60
C THR A 254 -6.28 13.84 -21.59
N GLY A 255 -7.24 14.64 -22.07
CA GLY A 255 -8.17 15.38 -21.23
C GLY A 255 -9.04 14.47 -20.36
N LEU A 256 -9.50 13.33 -20.90
CA LEU A 256 -10.24 12.31 -20.14
C LEU A 256 -9.38 11.67 -19.06
N LEU A 257 -8.11 11.33 -19.35
CA LEU A 257 -7.18 10.81 -18.34
C LEU A 257 -6.98 11.81 -17.19
N LEU A 258 -6.77 13.09 -17.52
CA LEU A 258 -6.65 14.16 -16.52
C LEU A 258 -7.95 14.35 -15.73
N ALA A 259 -9.11 14.30 -16.39
CA ALA A 259 -10.41 14.38 -15.73
C ALA A 259 -10.61 13.23 -14.72
N PHE A 260 -10.27 11.99 -15.09
CA PHE A 260 -10.34 10.85 -14.18
C PHE A 260 -9.38 11.00 -12.99
N LEU A 261 -8.18 11.56 -13.18
CA LEU A 261 -7.26 11.87 -12.08
C LEU A 261 -7.81 12.97 -11.15
N ILE A 262 -8.45 14.00 -11.71
CA ILE A 262 -9.07 15.07 -10.92
C ILE A 262 -10.25 14.50 -10.11
N ILE A 263 -11.10 13.68 -10.72
CA ILE A 263 -12.21 13.00 -10.05
C ILE A 263 -11.70 12.11 -8.92
N PHE A 264 -10.63 11.33 -9.17
CA PHE A 264 -9.96 10.53 -8.15
C PHE A 264 -9.56 11.38 -6.93
N TRP A 265 -8.96 12.55 -7.17
CA TRP A 265 -8.51 13.42 -6.09
C TRP A 265 -9.67 14.07 -5.33
N ILE A 266 -10.71 14.54 -6.05
CA ILE A 266 -11.93 15.10 -5.46
C ILE A 266 -12.63 14.06 -4.58
N LEU A 267 -12.81 12.83 -5.06
CA LEU A 267 -13.44 11.76 -4.30
C LEU A 267 -12.65 11.43 -3.03
N ASN A 268 -11.32 11.32 -3.12
CA ASN A 268 -10.47 11.14 -1.94
C ASN A 268 -10.66 12.27 -0.92
N PHE A 269 -10.69 13.52 -1.39
CA PHE A 269 -10.88 14.68 -0.52
C PHE A 269 -12.26 14.68 0.17
N MET A 270 -13.32 14.37 -0.57
CA MET A 270 -14.69 14.33 -0.05
C MET A 270 -14.91 13.20 0.96
N LEU A 271 -14.35 12.02 0.70
CA LEU A 271 -14.52 10.85 1.56
C LEU A 271 -13.68 10.96 2.85
N ASN A 272 -12.46 11.51 2.77
CA ASN A 272 -11.62 11.71 3.95
C ASN A 272 -12.04 12.90 4.83
N ARG A 273 -12.89 13.81 4.34
CA ARG A 273 -13.48 14.90 5.15
C ARG A 273 -14.57 14.43 6.13
N LYS A 274 -15.06 13.20 5.98
CA LYS A 274 -16.15 12.64 6.80
C LYS A 274 -15.66 11.92 8.08
N LYS A 275 -14.36 11.93 8.36
CA LYS A 275 -13.72 11.42 9.58
C LYS A 275 -13.18 12.59 10.41
#